data_AF-A0A7Y6Y257-F1
#
_entry.id   AF-A0A7Y6Y257-F1
#
_cell.length_a   1.000
_cell.length_b   1.000
_cell.length_c   1.000
_cell.angle_alpha   90.00
_cell.angle_beta   90.00
_cell.angle_gamma   90.00
#
_symmetry.space_group_name_H-M   'P 1'
#
loop_
_entity.id
_entity.type
_entity.pdbx_description
1 polymer ?
#
loop_
_entity_poly.entity_id
_entity_poly.type
_entity_poly.pdbx_seq_one_letter_code
_entity_poly.pdbx_strand_id
1 'polypeptide(L)'
;MDHGKIIETIQDQGYFIIENLMPLEQVDAARAILDPIFVSQRTGRNQFEGFKTQRIYSLPKYGPALWPFFNHDDVLKIIKPLLWDDCLITAALAANVLPGEQPQAFHTDDSFYPVPRPRRAFSVGAIWAMDDFTAENGATQLIPYSHTWGDEKPEGVLQTDEAFSVKEPGMADGWATPEDAKIITAEMPKGSVLIFLGNLWHRAGGNVSDHARLGLFPQYCAAWARQQENFFLSIPKAVVAEMPERLQALLGYQIHPPFMGHAGGRHPLKTLG
;
A
#
# COMPACT_ATOMS: atom_id res chain seq x y z
N MET A 1 -11.25 13.42 15.13
CA MET A 1 -11.31 12.07 14.53
C MET A 1 -11.41 11.06 15.67
N ASP A 2 -12.35 10.12 15.61
CA ASP A 2 -12.49 9.05 16.61
C ASP A 2 -11.74 7.81 16.12
N HIS A 3 -10.49 7.64 16.54
CA HIS A 3 -9.65 6.52 16.09
C HIS A 3 -10.21 5.16 16.53
N GLY A 4 -10.86 5.08 17.70
CA GLY A 4 -11.41 3.83 18.23
C GLY A 4 -12.52 3.30 17.32
N LYS A 5 -13.48 4.15 16.96
CA LYS A 5 -14.56 3.80 16.03
C LYS A 5 -14.06 3.42 14.63
N ILE A 6 -13.00 4.09 14.15
CA ILE A 6 -12.37 3.75 12.86
C ILE A 6 -11.75 2.36 12.93
N ILE A 7 -11.00 2.05 13.99
CA ILE A 7 -10.39 0.73 14.20
C ILE A 7 -11.46 -0.35 14.26
N GLU A 8 -12.54 -0.16 15.02
CA GLU A 8 -13.67 -1.10 15.10
C GLU A 8 -14.29 -1.33 13.73
N THR A 9 -14.49 -0.26 12.95
CA THR A 9 -15.04 -0.37 11.59
C THR A 9 -14.10 -1.18 10.67
N ILE A 10 -12.79 -0.91 10.71
CA ILE A 10 -11.81 -1.67 9.91
C ILE A 10 -11.78 -3.14 10.34
N GLN A 11 -11.88 -3.45 11.63
CA GLN A 11 -11.92 -4.82 12.11
C GLN A 11 -13.18 -5.56 11.66
N ASP A 12 -14.31 -4.86 11.61
CA ASP A 12 -15.59 -5.41 11.17
C ASP A 12 -15.65 -5.66 9.66
N GLN A 13 -15.52 -4.60 8.83
CA GLN A 13 -15.70 -4.71 7.38
C GLN A 13 -14.40 -4.80 6.56
N GLY A 14 -13.24 -4.60 7.20
CA GLY A 14 -11.92 -4.75 6.61
C GLY A 14 -11.25 -3.45 6.14
N TYR A 15 -11.98 -2.33 6.07
CA TYR A 15 -11.46 -1.07 5.55
C TYR A 15 -12.19 0.17 6.08
N PHE A 16 -11.59 1.35 5.86
CA PHE A 16 -12.17 2.66 6.13
C PHE A 16 -11.52 3.74 5.24
N ILE A 17 -12.30 4.73 4.81
CA ILE A 17 -11.80 5.91 4.07
C ILE A 17 -11.87 7.13 4.97
N ILE A 18 -10.76 7.85 5.07
CA ILE A 18 -10.72 9.16 5.73
C ILE A 18 -10.54 10.22 4.66
N GLU A 19 -11.58 11.00 4.43
CA GLU A 19 -11.56 12.04 3.41
C GLU A 19 -10.75 13.26 3.85
N ASN A 20 -10.03 13.87 2.89
CA ASN A 20 -9.35 15.16 3.05
C ASN A 20 -8.39 15.22 4.26
N LEU A 21 -7.75 14.11 4.61
CA LEU A 21 -6.85 14.04 5.77
C LEU A 21 -5.54 14.76 5.52
N MET A 22 -4.96 14.59 4.33
CA MET A 22 -3.72 15.26 3.94
C MET A 22 -4.03 16.66 3.38
N PRO A 23 -3.39 17.73 3.88
CA PRO A 23 -3.51 19.06 3.28
C PRO A 23 -3.08 19.06 1.82
N LEU A 24 -3.83 19.74 0.95
CA LEU A 24 -3.53 19.76 -0.50
C LEU A 24 -2.16 20.34 -0.81
N GLU A 25 -1.67 21.29 -0.02
CA GLU A 25 -0.30 21.82 -0.13
C GLU A 25 0.78 20.73 0.03
N GLN A 26 0.53 19.75 0.90
CA GLN A 26 1.43 18.62 1.11
C GLN A 26 1.36 17.63 -0.05
N VAL A 27 0.15 17.44 -0.61
CA VAL A 27 -0.04 16.64 -1.84
C VAL A 27 0.70 17.28 -3.00
N ASP A 28 0.55 18.59 -3.21
CA ASP A 28 1.21 19.33 -4.29
C ASP A 28 2.74 19.33 -4.14
N ALA A 29 3.25 19.47 -2.92
CA ALA A 29 4.68 19.36 -2.65
C ALA A 29 5.24 17.96 -2.99
N ALA A 30 4.50 16.90 -2.69
CA ALA A 30 4.86 15.55 -3.10
C ALA A 30 4.79 15.36 -4.62
N ARG A 31 3.77 15.92 -5.29
CA ARG A 31 3.66 15.89 -6.75
C ARG A 31 4.80 16.61 -7.46
N ALA A 32 5.26 17.74 -6.93
CA ALA A 32 6.43 18.46 -7.46
C ALA A 32 7.70 17.60 -7.51
N ILE A 33 7.81 16.58 -6.65
CA ILE A 33 8.88 15.58 -6.68
C ILE A 33 8.55 14.46 -7.68
N LEU A 34 7.32 13.93 -7.63
CA LEU A 34 6.95 12.71 -8.35
C LEU A 34 6.70 12.93 -9.84
N ASP A 35 6.01 14.00 -10.22
CA ASP A 35 5.57 14.24 -11.61
C ASP A 35 6.75 14.24 -12.60
N PRO A 36 7.89 14.93 -12.34
CA PRO A 36 9.05 14.87 -13.22
C PRO A 36 9.67 13.46 -13.34
N ILE A 37 9.60 12.65 -12.28
CA ILE A 37 10.11 11.28 -12.31
C ILE A 37 9.23 10.42 -13.22
N PHE A 38 7.90 10.56 -13.11
CA PHE A 38 6.93 9.82 -13.92
C PHE A 38 7.01 10.12 -15.42
N VAL A 39 7.42 11.33 -15.84
CA VAL A 39 7.62 11.66 -17.27
C VAL A 39 8.56 10.67 -17.97
N SER A 40 9.59 10.19 -17.27
CA SER A 40 10.57 9.25 -17.83
C SER A 40 10.36 7.80 -17.39
N GLN A 41 9.36 7.54 -16.55
CA GLN A 41 9.20 6.24 -15.92
C GLN A 41 8.59 5.22 -16.88
N ARG A 42 9.13 4.00 -16.88
CA ARG A 42 8.60 2.90 -17.70
C ARG A 42 7.33 2.31 -17.08
N THR A 43 6.49 1.74 -17.93
CA THR A 43 5.36 0.93 -17.47
C THR A 43 5.80 -0.47 -17.04
N GLY A 44 4.90 -1.18 -16.39
CA GLY A 44 5.09 -2.54 -15.91
C GLY A 44 5.30 -3.57 -17.03
N ARG A 45 5.85 -4.72 -16.64
CA ARG A 45 6.31 -5.79 -17.54
C ARG A 45 5.41 -7.03 -17.52
N ASN A 46 4.44 -7.05 -16.62
CA ASN A 46 3.53 -8.17 -16.38
C ASN A 46 2.20 -7.65 -15.80
N GLN A 47 1.26 -8.57 -15.61
CA GLN A 47 -0.08 -8.27 -15.11
C GLN A 47 -0.09 -7.67 -13.70
N PHE A 48 0.83 -8.07 -12.83
CA PHE A 48 0.93 -7.50 -11.48
C PHE A 48 1.38 -6.03 -11.50
N GLU A 49 2.45 -5.74 -12.26
CA GLU A 49 3.01 -4.40 -12.40
C GLU A 49 2.07 -3.46 -13.16
N GLY A 50 1.33 -3.98 -14.13
CA GLY A 50 0.40 -3.26 -15.00
C GLY A 50 1.10 -2.75 -16.26
N PHE A 51 0.64 -3.18 -17.43
CA PHE A 51 1.25 -2.84 -18.73
C PHE A 51 1.15 -1.35 -19.09
N LYS A 52 0.21 -0.63 -18.48
CA LYS A 52 0.00 0.81 -18.58
C LYS A 52 0.03 1.50 -17.21
N THR A 53 0.78 0.94 -16.26
CA THR A 53 0.98 1.51 -14.95
C THR A 53 2.46 1.79 -14.76
N GLN A 54 2.80 3.00 -14.35
CA GLN A 54 4.14 3.36 -13.93
C GLN A 54 4.25 3.21 -12.42
N ARG A 55 5.37 2.67 -11.93
CA ARG A 55 5.58 2.45 -10.49
C ARG A 55 6.94 2.98 -10.05
N ILE A 56 6.99 3.68 -8.92
CA ILE A 56 8.22 4.12 -8.26
C ILE A 56 8.26 3.48 -6.87
N TYR A 57 9.42 2.96 -6.46
CA TYR A 57 9.61 2.23 -5.20
C TYR A 57 10.59 2.92 -4.27
N SER A 58 10.59 2.50 -3.01
CA SER A 58 11.46 3.03 -1.95
C SER A 58 11.34 4.55 -1.83
N LEU A 59 10.10 5.03 -1.89
CA LEU A 59 9.76 6.43 -2.03
C LEU A 59 10.35 7.41 -1.01
N PRO A 60 10.52 7.05 0.29
CA PRO A 60 11.04 8.00 1.28
C PRO A 60 12.39 8.63 0.89
N LYS A 61 13.17 7.98 0.01
CA LYS A 61 14.47 8.48 -0.44
C LYS A 61 14.41 9.72 -1.35
N TYR A 62 13.26 10.02 -1.96
CA TYR A 62 13.16 11.11 -2.95
C TYR A 62 12.95 12.49 -2.33
N GLY A 63 12.66 12.57 -1.03
CA GLY A 63 12.74 13.83 -0.30
C GLY A 63 11.68 14.02 0.80
N PRO A 64 11.84 15.07 1.62
CA PRO A 64 11.05 15.30 2.81
C PRO A 64 9.55 15.52 2.59
N ALA A 65 9.16 16.02 1.41
CA ALA A 65 7.74 16.20 1.09
C ALA A 65 6.96 14.87 0.96
N LEU A 66 7.66 13.73 0.88
CA LEU A 66 7.02 12.41 0.85
C LEU A 66 6.86 11.79 2.24
N TRP A 67 7.66 12.21 3.23
CA TRP A 67 7.71 11.57 4.55
C TRP A 67 6.37 11.57 5.31
N PRO A 68 5.54 12.64 5.26
CA PRO A 68 4.24 12.65 5.94
C PRO A 68 3.31 11.52 5.52
N PHE A 69 3.40 11.05 4.27
CA PHE A 69 2.56 9.95 3.76
C PHE A 69 2.92 8.59 4.39
N PHE A 70 4.14 8.44 4.92
CA PHE A 70 4.64 7.20 5.54
C PHE A 70 4.61 7.23 7.06
N ASN A 71 4.49 8.40 7.67
CA ASN A 71 4.59 8.55 9.11
C ASN A 71 3.46 9.40 9.72
N HIS A 72 2.33 9.59 9.03
CA HIS A 72 1.22 10.41 9.49
C HIS A 72 0.68 9.98 10.87
N ASP A 73 0.52 10.93 11.79
CA ASP A 73 0.13 10.68 13.19
C ASP A 73 -1.19 9.89 13.30
N ASP A 74 -2.27 10.39 12.67
CA ASP A 74 -3.59 9.75 12.76
C ASP A 74 -3.62 8.35 12.13
N VAL A 75 -2.92 8.16 11.02
CA VAL A 75 -2.83 6.85 10.35
C VAL A 75 -2.08 5.86 11.23
N LEU A 76 -0.96 6.25 11.84
CA LEU A 76 -0.22 5.36 12.74
C LEU A 76 -0.99 5.02 14.02
N LYS A 77 -1.80 5.95 14.55
CA LYS A 77 -2.71 5.67 15.69
C LYS A 77 -3.76 4.60 15.35
N ILE A 78 -4.14 4.49 14.08
CA ILE A 78 -5.10 3.48 13.60
C ILE A 78 -4.38 2.16 13.27
N ILE A 79 -3.26 2.23 12.55
CA ILE A 79 -2.57 1.05 12.01
C ILE A 79 -1.88 0.22 13.09
N LYS A 80 -1.25 0.86 14.09
CA LYS A 80 -0.52 0.12 15.13
C LYS A 80 -1.41 -0.86 15.91
N PRO A 81 -2.59 -0.46 16.44
CA PRO A 81 -3.50 -1.41 17.09
C PRO A 81 -3.97 -2.55 16.18
N LEU A 82 -4.05 -2.34 14.86
CA LEU A 82 -4.38 -3.39 13.91
C LEU A 82 -3.24 -4.40 13.75
N LEU A 83 -1.99 -3.99 13.96
CA LEU A 83 -0.75 -4.74 13.74
C LEU A 83 0.01 -5.11 15.04
N TRP A 84 -0.68 -5.57 16.08
CA TRP A 84 -0.06 -5.98 17.36
C TRP A 84 0.73 -4.84 18.03
N ASP A 85 0.17 -3.63 17.98
CA ASP A 85 0.64 -2.41 18.64
C ASP A 85 1.96 -1.82 18.12
N ASP A 86 2.60 -2.47 17.15
CA ASP A 86 3.81 -1.95 16.51
C ASP A 86 3.96 -2.41 15.06
N CYS A 87 4.52 -1.54 14.21
CA CYS A 87 4.61 -1.79 12.78
C CYS A 87 5.91 -1.29 12.15
N LEU A 88 6.17 -1.82 10.96
CA LEU A 88 7.18 -1.35 10.02
C LEU A 88 6.49 -1.03 8.69
N ILE A 89 7.06 -0.12 7.90
CA ILE A 89 6.69 0.02 6.49
C ILE A 89 7.21 -1.22 5.78
N THR A 90 6.36 -1.94 5.05
CA THR A 90 6.75 -3.13 4.28
C THR A 90 6.95 -2.84 2.80
N ALA A 91 6.21 -1.88 2.25
CA ALA A 91 6.34 -1.39 0.87
C ALA A 91 6.05 0.11 0.84
N ALA A 92 6.74 0.84 -0.05
CA ALA A 92 6.68 2.28 -0.16
C ALA A 92 6.68 2.71 -1.62
N LEU A 93 5.49 2.68 -2.23
CA LEU A 93 5.31 2.75 -3.68
C LEU A 93 4.43 3.93 -4.09
N ALA A 94 4.67 4.50 -5.28
CA ALA A 94 3.70 5.33 -5.98
C ALA A 94 3.34 4.66 -7.30
N ALA A 95 2.05 4.60 -7.62
CA ALA A 95 1.57 4.05 -8.89
C ALA A 95 0.81 5.14 -9.65
N ASN A 96 1.23 5.38 -10.89
CA ASN A 96 0.53 6.25 -11.83
C ASN A 96 -0.16 5.36 -12.88
N VAL A 97 -1.49 5.27 -12.80
CA VAL A 97 -2.29 4.39 -13.65
C VAL A 97 -2.74 5.17 -14.88
N LEU A 98 -2.22 4.81 -16.05
CA LEU A 98 -2.44 5.54 -17.30
C LEU A 98 -3.76 5.13 -17.97
N PRO A 99 -4.29 5.97 -18.90
CA PRO A 99 -5.49 5.65 -19.67
C PRO A 99 -5.46 4.29 -20.38
N GLY A 100 -6.55 3.55 -20.24
CA GLY A 100 -6.77 2.23 -20.81
C GLY A 100 -6.04 1.09 -20.10
N GLU A 101 -5.55 1.30 -18.87
CA GLU A 101 -5.05 0.22 -18.01
C GLU A 101 -6.19 -0.72 -17.58
N GLN A 102 -5.90 -2.01 -17.52
CA GLN A 102 -6.85 -3.03 -17.07
C GLN A 102 -6.85 -3.13 -15.53
N PRO A 103 -7.96 -3.56 -14.89
CA PRO A 103 -7.95 -3.83 -13.46
C PRO A 103 -6.91 -4.91 -13.13
N GLN A 104 -6.32 -4.83 -11.93
CA GLN A 104 -5.49 -5.93 -11.43
C GLN A 104 -6.37 -7.16 -11.13
N ALA A 105 -5.78 -8.34 -11.07
CA ALA A 105 -6.45 -9.49 -10.47
C ALA A 105 -6.72 -9.23 -8.99
N PHE A 106 -7.80 -9.82 -8.46
CA PHE A 106 -8.07 -9.77 -7.02
C PHE A 106 -6.93 -10.45 -6.25
N HIS A 107 -6.45 -9.79 -5.21
CA HIS A 107 -5.34 -10.27 -4.38
C HIS A 107 -5.47 -9.83 -2.93
N THR A 108 -4.55 -10.33 -2.11
CA THR A 108 -4.31 -9.89 -0.74
C THR A 108 -2.83 -9.62 -0.56
N ASP A 109 -2.51 -8.56 0.19
CA ASP A 109 -1.17 -8.01 0.38
C ASP A 109 -0.33 -8.77 1.42
N ASP A 110 -0.91 -9.77 2.07
CA ASP A 110 -0.23 -10.57 3.09
C ASP A 110 -0.25 -12.08 2.78
N SER A 111 -0.63 -12.44 1.55
CA SER A 111 -0.73 -13.83 1.05
C SER A 111 0.59 -14.61 1.07
N PHE A 112 1.73 -13.92 1.02
CA PHE A 112 3.06 -14.54 1.12
C PHE A 112 3.43 -15.02 2.53
N TYR A 113 2.67 -14.64 3.57
CA TYR A 113 2.83 -15.24 4.90
C TYR A 113 2.16 -16.62 4.93
N PRO A 114 2.91 -17.72 5.17
CA PRO A 114 2.39 -19.08 5.08
C PRO A 114 1.63 -19.49 6.35
N VAL A 115 0.70 -18.65 6.80
CA VAL A 115 -0.18 -18.93 7.94
C VAL A 115 -1.61 -19.07 7.42
N PRO A 116 -2.28 -20.19 7.70
CA PRO A 116 -3.65 -20.42 7.24
C PRO A 116 -4.63 -19.33 7.67
N ARG A 117 -5.66 -19.13 6.85
CA ARG A 117 -6.80 -18.26 7.12
C ARG A 117 -7.99 -19.09 7.65
N PRO A 118 -8.96 -18.49 8.37
CA PRO A 118 -9.01 -17.09 8.79
C PRO A 118 -7.97 -16.78 9.87
N ARG A 119 -7.40 -15.59 9.79
CA ARG A 119 -6.38 -15.10 10.74
C ARG A 119 -6.42 -13.59 10.83
N ARG A 120 -5.81 -13.04 11.88
CA ARG A 120 -5.53 -11.61 11.96
C ARG A 120 -4.60 -11.20 10.81
N ALA A 121 -4.82 -10.00 10.26
CA ALA A 121 -4.01 -9.45 9.17
C ALA A 121 -2.57 -9.19 9.63
N PHE A 122 -1.57 -9.58 8.83
CA PHE A 122 -0.16 -9.31 9.12
C PHE A 122 0.35 -8.01 8.49
N SER A 123 -0.42 -7.45 7.56
CA SER A 123 -0.17 -6.15 6.98
C SER A 123 -1.44 -5.30 6.94
N VAL A 124 -1.25 -3.99 6.76
CA VAL A 124 -2.30 -3.00 6.53
C VAL A 124 -1.82 -2.09 5.41
N GLY A 125 -2.66 -1.91 4.38
CA GLY A 125 -2.43 -0.93 3.33
C GLY A 125 -3.01 0.43 3.72
N ALA A 126 -2.31 1.50 3.34
CA ALA A 126 -2.84 2.85 3.35
C ALA A 126 -2.60 3.49 1.97
N ILE A 127 -3.67 3.82 1.25
CA ILE A 127 -3.58 4.39 -0.10
C ILE A 127 -4.00 5.85 -0.02
N TRP A 128 -3.04 6.74 -0.28
CA TRP A 128 -3.25 8.17 -0.36
C TRP A 128 -3.63 8.58 -1.79
N ALA A 129 -4.74 9.30 -1.90
CA ALA A 129 -5.23 9.88 -3.15
C ALA A 129 -4.40 11.11 -3.53
N MET A 130 -3.57 11.01 -4.58
CA MET A 130 -2.80 12.15 -5.12
C MET A 130 -3.58 12.92 -6.20
N ASP A 131 -4.62 12.27 -6.73
CA ASP A 131 -5.69 12.79 -7.57
C ASP A 131 -7.02 12.34 -6.96
N ASP A 132 -8.15 12.85 -7.45
CA ASP A 132 -9.45 12.27 -7.10
C ASP A 132 -9.49 10.81 -7.58
N PHE A 133 -9.95 9.91 -6.72
CA PHE A 133 -10.17 8.51 -7.06
C PHE A 133 -11.65 8.35 -7.42
N THR A 134 -11.92 7.91 -8.65
CA THR A 134 -13.27 7.67 -9.16
C THR A 134 -13.38 6.27 -9.73
N ALA A 135 -14.61 5.77 -9.89
CA ALA A 135 -14.83 4.50 -10.56
C ALA A 135 -14.26 4.47 -11.99
N GLU A 136 -14.24 5.61 -12.69
CA GLU A 136 -13.79 5.74 -14.07
C GLU A 136 -12.25 5.70 -14.20
N ASN A 137 -11.52 6.33 -13.27
CA ASN A 137 -10.06 6.39 -13.30
C ASN A 137 -9.37 5.26 -12.51
N GLY A 138 -10.15 4.23 -12.16
CA GLY A 138 -9.65 2.99 -11.60
C GLY A 138 -9.41 3.04 -10.09
N ALA A 139 -10.23 3.77 -9.33
CA ALA A 139 -10.19 3.69 -7.87
C ALA A 139 -10.17 2.23 -7.36
N THR A 140 -9.51 2.01 -6.23
CA THR A 140 -9.32 0.67 -5.64
C THR A 140 -10.68 -0.01 -5.40
N GLN A 141 -10.78 -1.27 -5.78
CA GLN A 141 -11.96 -2.10 -5.56
C GLN A 141 -11.69 -3.07 -4.41
N LEU A 142 -12.68 -3.23 -3.53
CA LEU A 142 -12.61 -3.99 -2.29
C LEU A 142 -13.77 -4.97 -2.22
N ILE A 143 -13.57 -6.13 -1.61
CA ILE A 143 -14.64 -7.05 -1.22
C ILE A 143 -14.77 -6.97 0.31
N PRO A 144 -15.74 -6.22 0.86
CA PRO A 144 -15.91 -6.08 2.31
C PRO A 144 -16.10 -7.43 3.01
N TYR A 145 -15.67 -7.53 4.28
CA TYR A 145 -15.71 -8.73 5.13
C TYR A 145 -14.83 -9.90 4.65
N SER A 146 -14.22 -9.80 3.48
CA SER A 146 -13.44 -10.91 2.90
C SER A 146 -12.12 -11.19 3.62
N HIS A 147 -11.70 -10.36 4.57
CA HIS A 147 -10.59 -10.63 5.50
C HIS A 147 -10.92 -11.74 6.51
N THR A 148 -12.21 -12.04 6.70
CA THR A 148 -12.69 -13.12 7.58
C THR A 148 -12.79 -14.48 6.88
N TRP A 149 -12.59 -14.51 5.56
CA TRP A 149 -12.60 -15.75 4.78
C TRP A 149 -11.37 -16.60 5.12
N GLY A 150 -11.55 -17.92 5.08
CA GLY A 150 -10.50 -18.94 5.09
C GLY A 150 -9.84 -19.09 3.72
N ASP A 151 -9.97 -20.28 3.12
CA ASP A 151 -9.36 -20.63 1.83
C ASP A 151 -10.22 -20.22 0.62
N GLU A 152 -11.37 -19.58 0.86
CA GLU A 152 -12.23 -19.05 -0.18
C GLU A 152 -11.50 -18.00 -1.03
N LYS A 153 -11.72 -18.06 -2.35
CA LYS A 153 -11.15 -17.16 -3.34
C LYS A 153 -12.29 -16.59 -4.20
N PRO A 154 -12.31 -15.27 -4.44
CA PRO A 154 -13.20 -14.74 -5.46
C PRO A 154 -12.87 -15.32 -6.84
N GLU A 155 -13.81 -15.27 -7.78
CA GLU A 155 -13.49 -15.52 -9.19
C GLU A 155 -12.47 -14.48 -9.71
N GLY A 156 -11.64 -14.87 -10.68
CA GLY A 156 -10.66 -13.94 -11.25
C GLY A 156 -9.38 -13.73 -10.43
N VAL A 157 -9.12 -14.59 -9.45
CA VAL A 157 -7.83 -14.60 -8.75
C VAL A 157 -6.77 -15.23 -9.65
N LEU A 158 -5.76 -14.44 -10.00
CA LEU A 158 -4.49 -14.99 -10.47
C LEU A 158 -3.69 -15.44 -9.25
N GLN A 159 -3.16 -16.66 -9.28
CA GLN A 159 -2.10 -17.01 -8.35
C GLN A 159 -0.91 -16.08 -8.57
N THR A 160 -0.15 -15.77 -7.52
CA THR A 160 0.95 -14.79 -7.62
C THR A 160 1.95 -15.19 -8.70
N ASP A 161 2.32 -16.45 -8.78
CA ASP A 161 3.19 -16.98 -9.84
C ASP A 161 2.61 -16.75 -11.25
N GLU A 162 1.30 -16.89 -11.44
CA GLU A 162 0.61 -16.58 -12.69
C GLU A 162 0.70 -15.08 -13.02
N ALA A 163 0.38 -14.20 -12.07
CA ALA A 163 0.39 -12.75 -12.27
C ALA A 163 1.77 -12.19 -12.64
N PHE A 164 2.85 -12.79 -12.15
CA PHE A 164 4.23 -12.43 -12.52
C PHE A 164 4.70 -13.06 -13.82
N SER A 165 4.06 -14.14 -14.28
CA SER A 165 4.44 -14.91 -15.47
C SER A 165 3.69 -14.49 -16.73
N VAL A 166 2.49 -13.91 -16.61
CA VAL A 166 1.71 -13.38 -17.73
C VAL A 166 2.36 -12.11 -18.28
N LYS A 167 2.79 -12.16 -19.54
CA LYS A 167 3.50 -11.08 -20.25
C LYS A 167 2.67 -10.37 -21.31
N GLU A 168 1.51 -10.91 -21.65
CA GLU A 168 0.61 -10.32 -22.65
C GLU A 168 -0.67 -9.84 -21.96
N PRO A 169 -1.12 -8.60 -22.20
CA PRO A 169 -2.39 -8.12 -21.67
C PRO A 169 -3.57 -8.91 -22.26
N GLY A 170 -4.38 -9.51 -21.40
CA GLY A 170 -5.65 -10.16 -21.76
C GLY A 170 -6.83 -9.54 -21.02
N MET A 171 -8.03 -9.60 -21.60
CA MET A 171 -9.27 -9.13 -20.94
C MET A 171 -9.72 -10.06 -19.79
N ALA A 172 -9.30 -11.33 -19.80
CA ALA A 172 -9.93 -12.41 -19.04
C ALA A 172 -9.54 -12.46 -17.56
N ASP A 173 -8.42 -11.89 -17.16
CA ASP A 173 -7.84 -12.04 -15.82
C ASP A 173 -8.10 -10.83 -14.88
N GLY A 174 -8.21 -9.62 -15.44
CA GLY A 174 -8.45 -8.40 -14.67
C GLY A 174 -9.93 -8.05 -14.45
N TRP A 175 -10.82 -8.32 -15.41
CA TRP A 175 -12.23 -7.88 -15.35
C TRP A 175 -13.20 -8.87 -14.70
N ALA A 176 -12.72 -10.07 -14.36
CA ALA A 176 -13.52 -11.04 -13.65
C ALA A 176 -14.15 -10.38 -12.42
N THR A 177 -15.47 -10.46 -12.35
CA THR A 177 -16.29 -9.85 -11.31
C THR A 177 -17.03 -11.01 -10.69
N PRO A 178 -16.62 -11.48 -9.50
CA PRO A 178 -17.24 -12.64 -8.88
C PRO A 178 -18.74 -12.40 -8.72
N GLU A 179 -19.56 -13.32 -9.24
CA GLU A 179 -21.02 -13.20 -9.17
C GLU A 179 -21.54 -13.25 -7.72
N ASP A 180 -20.76 -13.84 -6.82
CA ASP A 180 -21.06 -14.08 -5.42
C ASP A 180 -20.45 -13.04 -4.45
N ALA A 181 -19.74 -12.02 -4.96
CA ALA A 181 -19.07 -11.03 -4.12
C ALA A 181 -19.61 -9.61 -4.35
N LYS A 182 -19.93 -8.92 -3.26
CA LYS A 182 -20.22 -7.49 -3.30
C LYS A 182 -18.90 -6.70 -3.39
N ILE A 183 -18.66 -6.06 -4.53
CA ILE A 183 -17.51 -5.18 -4.73
C ILE A 183 -17.91 -3.73 -4.42
N ILE A 184 -17.05 -3.03 -3.69
CA ILE A 184 -17.14 -1.58 -3.46
C ILE A 184 -15.94 -0.91 -4.14
N THR A 185 -16.18 0.21 -4.82
CA THR A 185 -15.13 1.08 -5.34
C THR A 185 -14.85 2.18 -4.32
N ALA A 186 -13.59 2.33 -3.91
CA ALA A 186 -13.14 3.33 -2.95
C ALA A 186 -12.95 4.70 -3.61
N GLU A 187 -14.06 5.33 -4.02
CA GLU A 187 -14.06 6.69 -4.53
C GLU A 187 -13.77 7.67 -3.39
N MET A 188 -12.83 8.59 -3.59
CA MET A 188 -12.42 9.54 -2.57
C MET A 188 -11.71 10.75 -3.20
N PRO A 189 -11.88 11.96 -2.64
CA PRO A 189 -11.21 13.16 -3.17
C PRO A 189 -9.70 13.12 -2.91
N LYS A 190 -8.94 13.89 -3.70
CA LYS A 190 -7.50 14.13 -3.49
C LYS A 190 -7.21 14.53 -2.03
N GLY A 191 -6.15 13.96 -1.45
CA GLY A 191 -5.77 14.14 -0.05
C GLY A 191 -6.44 13.17 0.93
N SER A 192 -7.36 12.32 0.46
CA SER A 192 -7.96 11.26 1.26
C SER A 192 -7.03 10.05 1.41
N VAL A 193 -7.30 9.21 2.42
CA VAL A 193 -6.64 7.92 2.60
C VAL A 193 -7.64 6.79 2.77
N LEU A 194 -7.45 5.72 2.00
CA LEU A 194 -8.07 4.41 2.22
C LEU A 194 -7.14 3.58 3.10
N ILE A 195 -7.63 3.08 4.24
CA ILE A 195 -6.93 2.14 5.11
C ILE A 195 -7.65 0.80 5.05
N PHE A 196 -6.94 -0.31 4.81
CA PHE A 196 -7.53 -1.64 4.70
C PHE A 196 -6.60 -2.74 5.21
N LEU A 197 -7.18 -3.81 5.74
CA LEU A 197 -6.45 -4.98 6.21
C LEU A 197 -5.79 -5.72 5.03
N GLY A 198 -4.54 -6.13 5.18
CA GLY A 198 -3.78 -6.77 4.11
C GLY A 198 -4.30 -8.13 3.66
N ASN A 199 -5.14 -8.77 4.47
CA ASN A 199 -5.86 -10.01 4.11
C ASN A 199 -7.25 -9.76 3.50
N LEU A 200 -7.66 -8.49 3.32
CA LEU A 200 -8.87 -8.12 2.60
C LEU A 200 -8.66 -8.24 1.09
N TRP A 201 -9.55 -8.94 0.40
CA TRP A 201 -9.49 -9.06 -1.04
C TRP A 201 -9.75 -7.71 -1.71
N HIS A 202 -8.83 -7.32 -2.59
CA HIS A 202 -8.88 -6.04 -3.28
C HIS A 202 -8.13 -6.08 -4.62
N ARG A 203 -8.28 -5.02 -5.42
CA ARG A 203 -7.51 -4.77 -6.65
C ARG A 203 -7.49 -3.28 -6.99
N ALA A 204 -6.51 -2.84 -7.77
CA ALA A 204 -6.65 -1.58 -8.50
C ALA A 204 -7.73 -1.73 -9.59
N GLY A 205 -8.61 -0.74 -9.74
CA GLY A 205 -9.56 -0.68 -10.84
C GLY A 205 -8.87 -0.35 -12.17
N GLY A 206 -9.53 -0.68 -13.28
CA GLY A 206 -9.10 -0.28 -14.61
C GLY A 206 -9.33 1.22 -14.83
N ASN A 207 -8.46 1.87 -15.58
CA ASN A 207 -8.60 3.28 -15.91
C ASN A 207 -9.20 3.41 -17.31
N VAL A 208 -10.50 3.74 -17.37
CA VAL A 208 -11.23 3.96 -18.62
C VAL A 208 -11.42 5.44 -18.96
N SER A 209 -10.89 6.33 -18.11
CA SER A 209 -10.85 7.78 -18.34
C SER A 209 -9.77 8.18 -19.35
N ASP A 210 -9.68 9.47 -19.64
CA ASP A 210 -8.71 10.08 -20.55
C ASP A 210 -7.44 10.63 -19.87
N HIS A 211 -7.33 10.52 -18.54
CA HIS A 211 -6.21 11.04 -17.75
C HIS A 211 -5.59 9.98 -16.84
N ALA A 212 -4.35 10.21 -16.44
CA ALA A 212 -3.66 9.33 -15.49
C ALA A 212 -4.13 9.58 -14.06
N ARG A 213 -4.07 8.55 -13.21
CA ARG A 213 -4.43 8.64 -11.79
C ARG A 213 -3.29 8.17 -10.90
N LEU A 214 -2.76 9.08 -10.09
CA LEU A 214 -1.65 8.84 -9.19
C LEU A 214 -2.15 8.48 -7.78
N GLY A 215 -1.55 7.45 -7.20
CA GLY A 215 -1.70 7.11 -5.78
C GLY A 215 -0.35 6.88 -5.10
N LEU A 216 -0.32 7.12 -3.80
CA LEU A 216 0.78 6.79 -2.90
C LEU A 216 0.35 5.61 -2.02
N PHE A 217 1.15 4.53 -1.99
CA PHE A 217 0.80 3.23 -1.42
C PHE A 217 1.84 2.79 -0.37
N PRO A 218 1.89 3.45 0.81
CA PRO A 218 2.51 2.86 1.98
C PRO A 218 1.73 1.61 2.41
N GLN A 219 2.44 0.50 2.55
CA GLN A 219 1.95 -0.68 3.26
C GLN A 219 2.76 -0.85 4.53
N TYR A 220 2.12 -1.33 5.58
CA TYR A 220 2.75 -1.61 6.87
C TYR A 220 2.60 -3.09 7.21
N CYS A 221 3.58 -3.69 7.86
CA CYS A 221 3.49 -5.02 8.45
C CYS A 221 3.70 -4.98 9.96
N ALA A 222 3.29 -6.03 10.66
CA ALA A 222 3.63 -6.21 12.06
C ALA A 222 5.15 -6.10 12.26
N ALA A 223 5.61 -5.45 13.33
CA ALA A 223 7.03 -5.12 13.48
C ALA A 223 7.98 -6.34 13.57
N TRP A 224 7.46 -7.53 13.90
CA TRP A 224 8.20 -8.79 13.89
C TRP A 224 8.24 -9.47 12.50
N ALA A 225 7.45 -8.99 11.53
CA ALA A 225 7.36 -9.58 10.21
C ALA A 225 8.42 -9.03 9.25
N ARG A 226 8.80 -9.85 8.25
CA ARG A 226 9.77 -9.43 7.23
C ARG A 226 9.12 -8.45 6.24
N GLN A 227 9.75 -7.29 6.05
CA GLN A 227 9.35 -6.30 5.04
C GLN A 227 9.49 -6.86 3.61
N GLN A 228 8.59 -6.47 2.71
CA GLN A 228 8.63 -6.83 1.29
C GLN A 228 9.79 -6.14 0.57
N GLU A 229 9.92 -4.82 0.75
CA GLU A 229 11.06 -4.04 0.27
C GLU A 229 12.22 -4.11 1.28
N ASN A 230 13.44 -4.30 0.76
CA ASN A 230 14.64 -4.25 1.58
C ASN A 230 15.20 -2.82 1.64
N PHE A 231 14.67 -2.01 2.57
CA PHE A 231 15.04 -0.60 2.71
C PHE A 231 16.50 -0.37 3.12
N PHE A 232 17.15 -1.34 3.78
CA PHE A 232 18.58 -1.26 4.09
C PHE A 232 19.46 -1.23 2.82
N LEU A 233 18.96 -1.77 1.71
CA LEU A 233 19.65 -1.78 0.41
C LEU A 233 19.11 -0.71 -0.54
N SER A 234 17.82 -0.40 -0.48
CA SER A 234 17.16 0.46 -1.47
C SER A 234 17.15 1.95 -1.09
N ILE A 235 17.40 2.28 0.18
CA ILE A 235 17.51 3.66 0.69
C ILE A 235 18.91 3.85 1.30
N PRO A 236 19.73 4.79 0.78
CA PRO A 236 21.04 5.07 1.35
C PRO A 236 20.95 5.50 2.82
N LYS A 237 21.85 4.99 3.67
CA LYS A 237 21.88 5.32 5.11
C LYS A 237 21.95 6.82 5.40
N ALA A 238 22.71 7.57 4.61
CA ALA A 238 22.81 9.02 4.75
C ALA A 238 21.44 9.70 4.59
N VAL A 239 20.61 9.20 3.67
CA VAL A 239 19.24 9.71 3.45
C VAL A 239 18.33 9.30 4.62
N VAL A 240 18.49 8.10 5.17
CA VAL A 240 17.74 7.69 6.38
C VAL A 240 18.11 8.55 7.58
N ALA A 241 19.38 8.90 7.75
CA ALA A 241 19.85 9.72 8.88
C ALA A 241 19.21 11.11 8.92
N GLU A 242 18.78 11.65 7.77
CA GLU A 242 18.07 12.93 7.66
C GLU A 242 16.57 12.84 7.99
N MET A 243 15.99 11.63 8.04
CA MET A 243 14.57 11.43 8.30
C MET A 243 14.21 11.62 9.77
N PRO A 244 12.94 11.96 10.09
CA PRO A 244 12.46 11.93 11.47
C PRO A 244 12.67 10.56 12.11
N GLU A 245 13.03 10.52 13.40
CA GLU A 245 13.34 9.26 14.13
C GLU A 245 12.23 8.20 13.96
N ARG A 246 10.96 8.63 13.98
CA ARG A 246 9.83 7.72 13.75
C ARG A 246 9.87 7.06 12.38
N LEU A 247 10.25 7.79 11.32
CA LEU A 247 10.36 7.23 9.99
C LEU A 247 11.58 6.31 9.87
N GLN A 248 12.70 6.67 10.51
CA GLN A 248 13.86 5.76 10.61
C GLN A 248 13.44 4.43 11.26
N ALA A 249 12.71 4.49 12.38
CA ALA A 249 12.17 3.33 13.07
C ALA A 249 11.24 2.49 12.18
N LEU A 250 10.28 3.13 11.49
CA LEU A 250 9.36 2.48 10.55
C LEU A 250 10.07 1.81 9.37
N LEU A 251 11.25 2.31 8.96
CA LEU A 251 12.08 1.68 7.93
C LEU A 251 12.90 0.49 8.43
N GLY A 252 12.80 0.14 9.71
CA GLY A 252 13.50 -1.00 10.31
C GLY A 252 14.69 -0.61 11.19
N TYR A 253 14.95 0.68 11.41
CA TYR A 253 15.98 1.14 12.34
C TYR A 253 15.46 1.19 13.79
N GLN A 254 14.77 0.13 14.22
CA GLN A 254 14.32 -0.05 15.59
C GLN A 254 14.50 -1.49 16.06
N ILE A 255 14.46 -1.69 17.38
CA ILE A 255 14.33 -3.02 17.98
C ILE A 255 12.85 -3.28 18.25
N HIS A 256 12.31 -4.36 17.70
CA HIS A 256 11.06 -4.92 18.19
C HIS A 256 11.38 -5.84 19.39
N PRO A 257 10.90 -5.52 20.60
CA PRO A 257 11.22 -6.29 21.79
C PRO A 257 10.83 -7.77 21.67
N PRO A 258 11.59 -8.70 22.30
CA PRO A 258 12.76 -8.42 23.13
C PRO A 258 14.09 -8.30 22.34
N PHE A 259 14.17 -8.77 21.08
CA PHE A 259 15.47 -8.94 20.43
C PHE A 259 15.47 -8.85 18.89
N MET A 260 14.35 -8.51 18.24
CA MET A 260 14.26 -8.50 16.78
C MET A 260 14.74 -7.15 16.20
N GLY A 261 15.43 -7.17 15.07
CA GLY A 261 15.87 -5.96 14.35
C GLY A 261 17.24 -5.38 14.75
N HIS A 262 18.04 -6.09 15.56
CA HIS A 262 19.38 -5.59 15.92
C HIS A 262 20.37 -5.60 14.73
N ALA A 263 21.33 -4.67 14.73
CA ALA A 263 22.46 -4.66 13.81
C ALA A 263 23.75 -5.04 14.56
N GLY A 264 24.29 -6.24 14.30
CA GLY A 264 25.49 -6.74 14.98
C GLY A 264 25.36 -6.79 16.51
N GLY A 265 24.18 -7.15 17.02
CA GLY A 265 23.87 -7.17 18.46
C GLY A 265 23.66 -5.80 19.10
N ARG A 266 23.51 -4.74 18.31
CA ARG A 266 23.29 -3.35 18.79
C ARG A 266 22.01 -2.75 18.19
N HIS A 267 21.52 -1.69 18.82
CA HIS A 267 20.41 -0.91 18.26
C HIS A 267 20.79 -0.37 16.87
N PRO A 268 19.96 -0.60 15.82
CA PRO A 268 20.30 -0.28 14.43
C PRO A 268 20.49 1.22 14.16
N LEU A 269 19.88 2.12 14.94
CA LEU A 269 20.15 3.56 14.87
C LEU A 269 21.64 3.92 14.99
N LYS A 270 22.43 3.11 15.73
CA LYS A 270 23.89 3.33 15.85
C LYS A 270 24.64 3.17 14.53
N THR A 271 23.98 2.70 13.47
CA THR A 271 24.57 2.55 12.14
C THR A 271 24.36 3.75 11.23
N LEU A 272 23.58 4.76 11.68
CA LEU A 272 23.27 5.96 10.91
C LEU A 272 24.29 7.09 11.06
N GLY A 273 25.24 6.97 12.00
CA GLY A 273 26.26 7.99 12.28
C GLY A 273 25.87 8.83 13.47
#